data_AF-A0A9P8FDP1-F1
#
_entry.id   AF-A0A9P8FDP1-F1
#
_cell.length_a   1.000
_cell.length_b   1.000
_cell.length_c   1.000
_cell.angle_alpha   90.00
_cell.angle_beta   90.00
_cell.angle_gamma   90.00
#
_symmetry.space_group_name_H-M   'P 1'
#
loop_
_entity.id
_entity.type
_entity.pdbx_description
1 polymer ?
#
loop_
_entity_poly.entity_id
_entity_poly.type
_entity_poly.pdbx_seq_one_letter_code
_entity_poly.pdbx_strand_id
1 'polypeptide(L)'
;MAPQDKAAAGSAGANGAVKKKRVVTTAADRERLKLKAEDIRWNAAKTPEAKAWINSTRLLKEFLGNGEDVLALKVGPATRRDMWAKADAMGLHVEMFDTQARKDGPVESWIVLGRVASRMAVAGKVRDIQRQNKRQLQEAEEEAENDGEADAGADEPKNPADLIDPSLREQRAPVAQMMLPGAQQAEDVRQQLPSIDYTPKTTGSNNKPAQTALPNEDIEAAKQLRNLKSQAVPARPVFRKDPREAETTPNMSGALPQETSTEQSTTEDTIENDRIASWVSQQAQSAQMEKDIVDPTGIWKISCAAIAEQLGSSSPDLTLTIHLEQTHPQSDNDTDDEFPATIPDDNIPDSELTEAQKARLGTYQLWATFNLGLYKGIIRFMSPTTVRTTPTSRTAFDLLPTQLPSAENRTFQYKWRGRETSDSEISVEAENAIQFIRFEDDGVKMTGVFECEYLGETGFEGQKVGKGEDIKENLGLAWSQVSPQAHEMEAQQKA
;
A
#
# COMPACT_ATOMS: atom_id res chain seq x y z
N MET A 1 11.14 77.05 -42.14
CA MET A 1 10.03 76.07 -42.30
C MET A 1 10.63 74.82 -42.91
N ALA A 2 10.47 73.69 -42.20
CA ALA A 2 10.81 72.29 -42.52
C ALA A 2 12.26 71.97 -42.97
N PRO A 3 13.01 71.15 -42.19
CA PRO A 3 14.02 70.27 -42.73
C PRO A 3 13.47 68.86 -42.97
N GLN A 4 14.01 68.27 -44.02
CA GLN A 4 13.64 67.03 -44.67
C GLN A 4 13.86 65.76 -43.83
N ASP A 5 13.07 64.77 -44.21
CA ASP A 5 13.08 63.36 -43.86
C ASP A 5 14.48 62.73 -43.78
N LYS A 6 14.71 61.97 -42.70
CA LYS A 6 15.81 61.02 -42.61
C LYS A 6 15.24 59.64 -42.28
N ALA A 7 15.52 58.73 -43.21
CA ALA A 7 14.99 57.38 -43.33
C ALA A 7 15.09 56.53 -42.06
N ALA A 8 14.02 55.77 -41.82
CA ALA A 8 13.95 54.68 -40.87
C ALA A 8 14.81 53.50 -41.34
N ALA A 9 15.86 53.18 -40.57
CA ALA A 9 16.56 51.92 -40.67
C ALA A 9 15.91 50.91 -39.72
N GLY A 10 15.48 49.77 -40.25
CA GLY A 10 14.82 48.69 -39.52
C GLY A 10 15.70 48.10 -38.43
N SER A 11 15.11 47.95 -37.24
CA SER A 11 15.64 47.18 -36.13
C SER A 11 15.50 45.68 -36.45
N ALA A 12 16.61 45.05 -36.83
CA ALA A 12 16.70 43.60 -36.92
C ALA A 12 16.74 43.03 -35.49
N GLY A 13 15.73 42.24 -35.15
CA GLY A 13 15.60 41.56 -33.87
C GLY A 13 16.74 40.57 -33.64
N ALA A 14 17.68 40.96 -32.78
CA ALA A 14 18.64 40.04 -32.18
C ALA A 14 17.93 39.24 -31.08
N ASN A 15 17.42 38.05 -31.43
CA ASN A 15 17.07 37.01 -30.46
C ASN A 15 18.37 36.50 -29.81
N GLY A 16 18.88 37.30 -28.87
CA GLY A 16 20.00 36.92 -28.02
C GLY A 16 19.57 35.79 -27.10
N ALA A 17 20.01 34.58 -27.41
CA ALA A 17 19.92 33.44 -26.51
C ALA A 17 20.59 33.82 -25.18
N VAL A 18 19.77 34.10 -24.16
CA VAL A 18 20.23 34.35 -22.80
C VAL A 18 20.86 33.06 -22.30
N LYS A 19 22.19 32.97 -22.42
CA LYS A 19 23.00 31.91 -21.81
C LYS A 19 22.78 31.99 -20.31
N LYS A 20 21.86 31.17 -19.78
CA LYS A 20 21.62 31.04 -18.34
C LYS A 20 22.93 30.60 -17.70
N LYS A 21 23.60 31.52 -16.99
CA LYS A 21 24.78 31.20 -16.18
C LYS A 21 24.34 30.16 -15.15
N ARG A 22 24.90 28.96 -15.25
CA ARG A 22 24.69 27.86 -14.31
C ARG A 22 25.24 28.33 -12.96
N VAL A 23 24.35 28.68 -12.04
CA VAL A 23 24.74 29.01 -10.67
C VAL A 23 25.24 27.70 -10.04
N VAL A 24 26.55 27.59 -9.87
CA VAL A 24 27.16 26.48 -9.15
C VAL A 24 26.88 26.73 -7.67
N THR A 25 25.89 26.05 -7.13
CA THR A 25 25.64 26.03 -5.68
C THR A 25 26.77 25.26 -5.00
N THR A 26 27.42 25.91 -4.04
CA THR A 26 28.50 25.30 -3.26
C THR A 26 27.94 24.22 -2.33
N ALA A 27 28.76 23.28 -1.85
CA ALA A 27 28.32 22.25 -0.90
C ALA A 27 27.70 22.86 0.38
N ALA A 28 28.26 23.96 0.88
CA ALA A 28 27.73 24.69 2.03
C ALA A 28 26.35 25.30 1.76
N ASP A 29 26.08 25.77 0.53
CA ASP A 29 24.76 26.28 0.16
C ASP A 29 23.73 25.15 0.10
N ARG A 30 24.14 23.95 -0.32
CA ARG A 30 23.27 22.75 -0.33
C ARG A 30 22.91 22.33 1.09
N GLU A 31 23.87 22.28 2.02
CA GLU A 31 23.58 22.00 3.43
C GLU A 31 22.65 23.04 4.05
N ARG A 32 22.86 24.33 3.76
CA ARG A 32 21.95 25.39 4.21
C ARG A 32 20.54 25.24 3.65
N LEU A 33 20.41 24.81 2.40
CA LEU A 33 19.09 24.55 1.80
C LEU A 33 18.43 23.31 2.42
N LYS A 34 19.20 22.25 2.71
CA LYS A 34 18.70 21.06 3.42
C LYS A 34 18.16 21.42 4.79
N LEU A 35 18.94 22.16 5.60
CA LEU A 35 18.50 22.63 6.91
C LEU A 35 17.26 23.52 6.83
N LYS A 36 17.16 24.40 5.82
CA LYS A 36 15.97 25.24 5.61
C LYS A 36 14.75 24.41 5.20
N ALA A 37 14.92 23.42 4.33
CA ALA A 37 13.83 22.53 3.91
C ALA A 37 13.33 21.71 5.11
N GLU A 38 14.26 21.20 5.92
CA GLU A 38 13.95 20.50 7.16
C GLU A 38 13.23 21.41 8.17
N ASP A 39 13.66 22.66 8.34
CA ASP A 39 12.96 23.65 9.17
C ASP A 39 11.54 23.94 8.68
N ILE A 40 11.33 24.03 7.37
CA ILE A 40 10.01 24.23 6.79
C ILE A 40 9.12 23.02 7.07
N ARG A 41 9.62 21.80 6.84
CA ARG A 41 8.90 20.55 7.14
C ARG A 41 8.58 20.45 8.63
N TRP A 42 9.55 20.77 9.49
CA TRP A 42 9.40 20.78 10.95
C TRP A 42 8.28 21.72 11.40
N ASN A 43 8.26 22.95 10.88
CA ASN A 43 7.24 23.94 11.23
C ASN A 43 5.87 23.61 10.63
N ALA A 44 5.82 22.87 9.52
CA ALA A 44 4.57 22.38 8.92
C ALA A 44 3.98 21.19 9.69
N ALA A 45 4.81 20.40 10.38
CA ALA A 45 4.39 19.27 11.19
C ALA A 45 3.65 19.72 12.45
N LYS A 46 2.33 19.48 12.49
CA LYS A 46 1.46 19.85 13.61
C LYS A 46 1.49 18.85 14.75
N THR A 47 1.78 17.58 14.46
CA THR A 47 1.73 16.50 15.45
C THR A 47 3.14 16.11 15.90
N PRO A 48 3.31 15.68 17.16
CA PRO A 48 4.61 15.26 17.65
C PRO A 48 5.12 13.99 16.95
N GLU A 49 4.25 13.12 16.45
CA GLU A 49 4.61 11.94 15.65
C GLU A 49 5.24 12.34 14.31
N ALA A 50 4.67 13.32 13.60
CA ALA A 50 5.24 13.83 12.36
C ALA A 50 6.57 14.54 12.60
N LYS A 51 6.69 15.30 13.71
CA LYS A 51 7.96 15.90 14.13
C LYS A 51 9.01 14.84 14.45
N ALA A 52 8.63 13.73 15.12
CA ALA A 52 9.54 12.63 15.44
C ALA A 52 10.13 12.00 14.16
N TRP A 53 9.30 11.85 13.13
CA TRP A 53 9.70 11.32 11.84
C TRP A 53 10.67 12.25 11.09
N ILE A 54 10.46 13.56 11.16
CA ILE A 54 11.34 14.55 10.52
C ILE A 54 12.69 14.67 11.25
N ASN A 55 12.66 14.91 12.57
CA ASN A 55 13.88 15.05 13.38
C ASN A 55 13.61 14.69 14.85
N SER A 56 13.76 13.41 15.17
CA SER A 56 13.64 12.86 16.52
C SER A 56 14.52 13.58 17.56
N THR A 57 15.74 13.99 17.21
CA THR A 57 16.65 14.68 18.14
C THR A 57 16.12 16.05 18.54
N ARG A 58 15.59 16.81 17.59
CA ARG A 58 14.99 18.12 17.85
C ARG A 58 13.73 17.98 18.70
N LEU A 59 12.92 16.94 18.46
CA LEU A 59 11.72 16.68 19.26
C LEU A 59 12.07 16.39 20.72
N LEU A 60 13.05 15.51 20.95
CA LEU A 60 13.50 15.17 22.31
C LEU A 60 14.05 16.39 23.06
N LYS A 61 14.76 17.30 22.36
CA LYS A 61 15.23 18.56 22.95
C LYS A 61 14.08 19.51 23.27
N GLU A 62 13.07 19.64 22.40
CA GLU A 62 11.86 20.44 22.64
C GLU A 62 11.10 19.90 23.87
N PHE A 63 10.92 18.58 23.94
CA PHE A 63 10.30 17.91 25.08
C PHE A 63 11.03 18.19 26.40
N LEU A 64 12.36 18.03 26.41
CA LEU A 64 13.17 18.32 27.60
C LEU A 64 13.08 19.79 28.03
N GLY A 65 12.94 20.72 27.07
CA GLY A 65 12.81 22.16 27.31
C GLY A 65 11.43 22.59 27.81
N ASN A 66 10.37 21.92 27.38
CA ASN A 66 8.98 22.25 27.74
C ASN A 66 8.63 21.87 29.19
N GLY A 67 9.48 21.08 29.86
CA GLY A 67 9.26 20.66 31.25
C GLY A 67 8.19 19.57 31.40
N GLU A 68 7.78 18.94 30.30
CA GLU A 68 6.93 17.75 30.34
C GLU A 68 7.72 16.56 30.91
N ASP A 69 7.06 15.77 31.75
CA ASP A 69 7.68 14.63 32.43
C ASP A 69 7.64 13.34 31.59
N VAL A 70 6.63 13.21 30.73
CA VAL A 70 6.36 12.02 29.92
C VAL A 70 5.87 12.40 28.52
N LEU A 71 6.46 11.78 27.50
CA LEU A 71 6.07 11.88 26.10
C LEU A 71 5.64 10.50 25.61
N ALA A 72 4.46 10.38 25.01
CA ALA A 72 3.96 9.14 24.43
C ALA A 72 3.66 9.38 22.95
N LEU A 73 4.22 8.54 22.07
CA LEU A 73 4.08 8.68 20.62
C LEU A 73 3.75 7.35 19.97
N LYS A 74 2.94 7.42 18.91
CA LYS A 74 2.69 6.33 17.99
C LYS A 74 3.57 6.53 16.76
N VAL A 75 4.57 5.66 16.56
CA VAL A 75 5.60 5.82 15.53
C VAL A 75 5.90 4.49 14.84
N GLY A 76 6.30 4.54 13.57
CA GLY A 76 6.69 3.36 12.80
C GLY A 76 7.97 2.69 13.32
N PRO A 77 8.25 1.43 12.95
CA PRO A 77 9.37 0.64 13.48
C PRO A 77 10.75 1.32 13.33
N ALA A 78 11.02 1.96 12.19
CA ALA A 78 12.29 2.65 11.94
C ALA A 78 12.46 3.88 12.86
N THR A 79 11.47 4.79 12.87
CA THR A 79 11.48 5.97 13.76
C THR A 79 11.52 5.58 15.23
N ARG A 80 10.85 4.49 15.62
CA ARG A 80 10.87 3.96 16.98
C ARG A 80 12.27 3.55 17.43
N ARG A 81 13.00 2.80 16.59
CA ARG A 81 14.40 2.39 16.85
C ARG A 81 15.32 3.61 16.98
N ASP A 82 15.21 4.55 16.06
CA ASP A 82 16.00 5.79 16.07
C ASP A 82 15.71 6.66 17.32
N MET A 83 14.43 6.82 17.68
CA MET A 83 14.03 7.54 18.89
C MET A 83 14.56 6.87 20.16
N TRP A 84 14.48 5.54 20.25
CA TRP A 84 15.00 4.79 21.39
C TRP A 84 16.50 5.04 21.58
N ALA A 85 17.30 4.88 20.51
CA ALA A 85 18.75 5.07 20.57
C ALA A 85 19.12 6.50 21.00
N LYS A 86 18.43 7.50 20.46
CA LYS A 86 18.66 8.91 20.82
C LYS A 86 18.19 9.25 22.23
N ALA A 87 17.08 8.69 22.68
CA ALA A 87 16.57 8.89 24.03
C ALA A 87 17.48 8.23 25.08
N ASP A 88 17.99 7.04 24.81
CA ASP A 88 18.97 6.34 25.66
C ASP A 88 20.27 7.13 25.75
N ALA A 89 20.78 7.65 24.63
CA ALA A 89 21.94 8.55 24.60
C ALA A 89 21.74 9.85 25.40
N MET A 90 20.49 10.31 25.56
CA MET A 90 20.12 11.46 26.40
C MET A 90 19.84 11.08 27.86
N GLY A 91 19.96 9.80 28.22
CA GLY A 91 19.66 9.30 29.57
C GLY A 91 18.18 9.37 29.92
N LEU A 92 17.29 9.22 28.94
CA LEU A 92 15.85 9.13 29.17
C LEU A 92 15.44 7.69 29.47
N HIS A 93 14.40 7.53 30.28
CA HIS A 93 13.76 6.24 30.45
C HIS A 93 12.78 6.00 29.30
N VAL A 94 12.87 4.83 28.68
CA VAL A 94 12.09 4.45 27.50
C VAL A 94 11.36 3.13 27.75
N GLU A 95 10.07 3.10 27.46
CA GLU A 95 9.28 1.88 27.36
C GLU A 95 8.65 1.81 25.96
N MET A 96 8.75 0.64 25.32
CA MET A 96 8.20 0.37 23.99
C MET A 96 7.22 -0.79 24.10
N PHE A 97 6.08 -0.67 23.43
CA PHE A 97 5.09 -1.74 23.35
C PHE A 97 4.26 -1.60 22.09
N ASP A 98 3.63 -2.69 21.69
CA ASP A 98 2.76 -2.75 20.53
C ASP A 98 1.30 -2.91 21.00
N THR A 99 0.38 -2.31 20.24
CA THR A 99 -1.07 -2.40 20.47
C THR A 99 -1.78 -2.68 19.15
N GLN A 100 -3.01 -3.16 19.19
CA GLN A 100 -3.83 -3.35 18.01
C GLN A 100 -5.15 -2.62 18.21
N ALA A 101 -5.61 -1.86 17.21
CA ALA A 101 -6.89 -1.16 17.30
C ALA A 101 -8.09 -2.12 17.17
N ARG A 102 -7.89 -3.26 16.48
CA ARG A 102 -8.87 -4.32 16.22
C ARG A 102 -8.16 -5.67 16.21
N LYS A 103 -8.89 -6.77 16.42
CA LYS A 103 -8.35 -8.14 16.44
C LYS A 103 -7.50 -8.49 15.20
N ASP A 104 -7.88 -7.97 14.04
CA ASP A 104 -7.20 -8.15 12.76
C ASP A 104 -6.64 -6.83 12.19
N GLY A 105 -6.49 -5.80 13.03
CA GLY A 105 -6.00 -4.48 12.63
C GLY A 105 -4.47 -4.42 12.51
N PRO A 106 -3.93 -3.39 11.81
CA PRO A 106 -2.50 -3.15 11.78
C PRO A 106 -1.96 -2.92 13.20
N VAL A 107 -0.77 -3.45 13.48
CA VAL A 107 -0.09 -3.27 14.75
C VAL A 107 0.38 -1.82 14.88
N GLU A 108 -0.02 -1.19 15.98
CA GLU A 108 0.34 0.17 16.33
C GLU A 108 1.47 0.16 17.34
N SER A 109 2.65 0.60 16.91
CA SER A 109 3.85 0.66 17.75
C SER A 109 3.92 1.96 18.56
N TRP A 110 3.98 1.82 19.88
CA TRP A 110 4.10 2.92 20.83
C TRP A 110 5.52 3.01 21.41
N ILE A 111 5.95 4.24 21.65
CA ILE A 111 7.12 4.57 22.45
C ILE A 111 6.72 5.61 23.51
N VAL A 112 7.05 5.32 24.77
CA VAL A 112 6.81 6.21 25.91
C VAL A 112 8.13 6.54 26.56
N LEU A 113 8.40 7.83 26.69
CA LEU A 113 9.66 8.41 27.09
C LEU A 113 9.44 9.30 28.30
N GLY A 114 10.38 9.33 29.22
CA GLY A 114 10.35 10.28 30.32
C GLY A 114 11.71 10.45 30.97
N ARG A 115 11.83 11.45 31.83
CA ARG A 115 13.04 11.62 32.65
C ARG A 115 13.19 10.41 33.57
N VAL A 116 14.43 10.05 33.95
CA VAL A 116 14.68 8.92 34.86
C VAL A 116 13.92 9.07 36.18
N ALA A 117 13.81 10.29 36.70
CA ALA A 117 13.03 10.61 37.90
C ALA A 117 11.52 10.34 37.72
N SER A 118 11.02 10.37 36.48
CA SER A 118 9.62 10.22 36.11
C SER A 118 9.29 8.79 35.63
N ARG A 119 10.12 7.79 35.97
CA ARG A 119 9.92 6.38 35.60
C ARG A 119 8.54 5.84 35.98
N MET A 120 8.03 6.20 37.15
CA MET A 120 6.69 5.78 37.59
C MET A 120 5.58 6.43 36.76
N ALA A 121 5.80 7.66 36.26
CA ALA A 121 4.86 8.34 35.37
C ALA A 121 4.87 7.71 33.98
N VAL A 122 6.03 7.29 33.46
CA VAL A 122 6.15 6.51 32.21
C VAL A 122 5.35 5.20 32.33
N ALA A 123 5.62 4.39 33.36
CA ALA A 123 4.91 3.14 33.59
C ALA A 123 3.40 3.34 33.88
N GLY A 124 3.02 4.47 34.48
CA GLY A 124 1.62 4.88 34.60
C GLY A 124 0.98 5.10 33.23
N LYS A 125 1.65 5.89 32.37
CA LYS A 125 1.17 6.20 31.03
C LYS A 125 1.06 4.98 30.13
N VAL A 126 2.03 4.06 30.20
CA VAL A 126 1.96 2.78 29.47
C VAL A 126 0.72 1.98 29.88
N ARG A 127 0.47 1.84 31.18
CA ARG A 127 -0.73 1.14 31.69
C ARG A 127 -2.02 1.83 31.26
N ASP A 128 -2.05 3.16 31.24
CA ASP A 128 -3.23 3.92 30.81
C ASP A 128 -3.52 3.69 29.32
N ILE A 129 -2.50 3.72 28.46
CA ILE A 129 -2.64 3.45 27.02
C ILE A 129 -3.12 2.00 26.79
N GLN A 130 -2.51 1.03 27.48
CA GLN A 130 -2.93 -0.38 27.38
C GLN A 130 -4.38 -0.58 27.85
N ARG A 131 -4.81 0.08 28.93
CA ARG A 131 -6.21 0.04 29.39
C ARG A 131 -7.16 0.67 28.38
N GLN A 132 -6.78 1.81 27.79
CA GLN A 132 -7.59 2.47 26.78
C GLN A 132 -7.73 1.61 25.52
N ASN A 133 -6.63 1.02 25.04
CA ASN A 133 -6.65 0.11 23.90
C ASN A 133 -7.51 -1.14 24.18
N LYS A 134 -7.41 -1.72 25.39
CA LYS A 134 -8.29 -2.83 25.79
C LYS A 134 -9.78 -2.46 25.77
N ARG A 135 -10.14 -1.26 26.22
CA ARG A 135 -11.53 -0.77 26.15
C ARG A 135 -11.99 -0.61 24.71
N GLN A 136 -11.16 -0.03 23.84
CA GLN A 136 -11.48 0.12 22.42
C GLN A 136 -11.67 -1.22 21.72
N LEU A 137 -10.85 -2.23 22.06
CA LEU A 137 -10.99 -3.56 21.50
C LEU A 137 -12.30 -4.24 21.96
N GLN A 138 -12.68 -4.05 23.22
CA GLN A 138 -13.94 -4.57 23.75
C GLN A 138 -15.16 -3.85 23.13
N GLU A 139 -15.11 -2.52 23.01
CA GLU A 139 -16.17 -1.74 22.35
C GLU A 139 -16.34 -2.17 20.88
N ALA A 140 -15.23 -2.44 20.17
CA ALA A 140 -15.27 -2.93 18.80
C ALA A 140 -15.80 -4.37 18.67
N GLU A 141 -15.60 -5.22 19.69
CA GLU A 141 -16.14 -6.57 19.76
C GLU A 141 -17.65 -6.55 20.05
N GLU A 142 -18.09 -5.73 21.00
CA GLU A 142 -19.51 -5.53 21.32
C GLU A 142 -20.28 -4.92 20.12
N GLU A 143 -19.68 -3.99 19.37
CA GLU A 143 -20.25 -3.44 18.13
C GLU A 143 -20.39 -4.53 17.05
N ALA A 144 -19.39 -5.39 16.88
CA ALA A 144 -19.42 -6.48 15.91
C ALA A 144 -20.46 -7.57 16.25
N GLU A 145 -20.70 -7.85 17.54
CA GLU A 145 -21.75 -8.78 17.97
C GLU A 145 -23.15 -8.21 17.68
N ASN A 146 -23.36 -6.92 17.94
CA ASN A 146 -24.66 -6.27 17.76
C ASN A 146 -25.05 -6.13 16.27
N ASP A 147 -24.07 -5.90 15.38
CA ASP A 147 -24.29 -5.84 13.93
C ASP A 147 -24.64 -7.22 13.33
N GLY A 148 -24.26 -8.32 13.99
CA GLY A 148 -24.58 -9.68 13.54
C GLY A 148 -26.02 -10.12 13.85
N GLU A 149 -26.68 -9.50 14.84
CA GLU A 149 -28.03 -9.91 15.28
C GLU A 149 -29.15 -9.17 14.52
N ALA A 150 -28.85 -8.03 13.89
CA ALA A 150 -29.84 -7.21 13.19
C ALA A 150 -30.24 -7.72 11.78
N ASP A 151 -29.48 -8.65 11.18
CA ASP A 151 -29.73 -9.17 9.82
C ASP A 151 -30.30 -10.62 9.81
N ALA A 152 -30.48 -11.24 10.98
CA ALA A 152 -31.11 -12.56 11.10
C ALA A 152 -32.66 -12.51 11.17
N GLY A 153 -33.26 -11.33 11.03
CA GLY A 153 -34.70 -11.09 11.15
C GLY A 153 -35.54 -11.34 9.89
N ALA A 154 -34.94 -11.74 8.77
CA ALA A 154 -35.66 -12.06 7.54
C ALA A 154 -35.39 -13.51 7.11
N ASP A 155 -36.38 -14.36 7.36
CA ASP A 155 -36.50 -15.75 6.91
C ASP A 155 -35.62 -16.81 7.62
N GLU A 156 -35.91 -17.07 8.90
CA GLU A 156 -35.62 -18.38 9.48
C GLU A 156 -36.82 -19.33 9.26
N PRO A 157 -36.64 -20.49 8.58
CA PRO A 157 -37.69 -21.47 8.38
C PRO A 157 -38.05 -22.15 9.70
N LYS A 158 -39.35 -22.15 10.01
CA LYS A 158 -39.98 -22.82 11.16
C LYS A 158 -39.37 -24.20 11.43
N ASN A 159 -38.73 -24.34 12.58
CA ASN A 159 -38.25 -25.61 13.10
C ASN A 159 -39.45 -26.54 13.38
N PRO A 160 -39.50 -27.79 12.88
CA PRO A 160 -40.67 -28.68 13.00
C PRO A 160 -40.92 -29.24 14.41
N ALA A 161 -40.20 -28.77 15.44
CA ALA A 161 -40.35 -29.25 16.81
C ALA A 161 -41.55 -28.67 17.59
N ASP A 162 -42.19 -27.61 17.09
CA ASP A 162 -43.38 -26.99 17.71
C ASP A 162 -44.70 -27.72 17.38
N LEU A 163 -44.62 -28.92 16.79
CA LEU A 163 -45.76 -29.77 16.44
C LEU A 163 -45.97 -30.95 17.41
N ILE A 164 -45.46 -30.84 18.64
CA ILE A 164 -45.70 -31.85 19.70
C ILE A 164 -46.75 -31.32 20.68
N ASP A 165 -47.88 -32.03 20.69
CA ASP A 165 -49.08 -31.83 21.50
C ASP A 165 -48.78 -31.66 23.01
N PRO A 166 -49.25 -30.58 23.67
CA PRO A 166 -49.11 -30.37 25.11
C PRO A 166 -49.80 -31.40 26.01
N SER A 167 -50.60 -32.32 25.45
CA SER A 167 -51.42 -33.27 26.21
C SER A 167 -50.67 -34.48 26.82
N LEU A 168 -49.38 -34.67 26.52
CA LEU A 168 -48.64 -35.89 26.91
C LEU A 168 -47.59 -35.73 28.03
N ARG A 169 -47.57 -34.61 28.76
CA ARG A 169 -46.49 -34.32 29.75
C ARG A 169 -46.83 -34.57 31.23
N GLU A 170 -47.82 -35.40 31.54
CA GLU A 170 -48.10 -35.84 32.91
C GLU A 170 -47.75 -37.32 33.14
N GLN A 171 -46.46 -37.65 33.30
CA GLN A 171 -46.06 -38.77 34.18
C GLN A 171 -44.74 -38.41 34.89
N ARG A 172 -44.88 -38.00 36.14
CA ARG A 172 -43.77 -37.83 37.10
C ARG A 172 -43.22 -39.20 37.50
N ALA A 173 -41.89 -39.33 37.48
CA ALA A 173 -41.17 -40.27 38.35
C ALA A 173 -40.45 -39.45 39.45
N PRO A 174 -40.48 -39.88 40.72
CA PRO A 174 -39.79 -39.18 41.80
C PRO A 174 -38.34 -39.67 41.87
N VAL A 175 -37.37 -38.76 41.75
CA VAL A 175 -35.96 -39.09 42.03
C VAL A 175 -35.45 -38.23 43.18
N ALA A 176 -35.04 -38.99 44.20
CA ALA A 176 -34.37 -38.68 45.44
C ALA A 176 -33.64 -37.33 45.57
N GLN A 177 -34.05 -36.61 46.61
CA GLN A 177 -33.33 -35.51 47.24
C GLN A 177 -32.17 -36.09 48.07
N MET A 178 -30.94 -35.97 47.59
CA MET A 178 -29.75 -36.23 48.40
C MET A 178 -29.27 -34.94 49.04
N MET A 179 -29.35 -34.91 50.36
CA MET A 179 -28.71 -33.93 51.24
C MET A 179 -27.21 -34.21 51.37
N LEU A 180 -26.39 -33.17 51.53
CA LEU A 180 -25.15 -33.13 52.35
C LEU A 180 -24.57 -31.69 52.33
N PRO A 181 -23.68 -31.30 53.28
CA PRO A 181 -23.96 -30.25 54.24
C PRO A 181 -22.94 -29.09 54.19
N GLY A 182 -23.21 -28.05 54.98
CA GLY A 182 -22.50 -26.78 54.94
C GLY A 182 -21.14 -26.71 55.64
N ALA A 183 -20.54 -25.51 55.50
CA ALA A 183 -19.50 -24.94 56.35
C ALA A 183 -19.69 -23.42 56.29
N GLN A 184 -20.21 -22.82 57.36
CA GLN A 184 -19.46 -22.15 58.44
C GLN A 184 -19.28 -20.64 58.18
N GLN A 185 -20.05 -19.91 58.98
CA GLN A 185 -19.90 -18.49 59.27
C GLN A 185 -18.53 -18.24 59.93
N ALA A 186 -17.93 -17.09 59.62
CA ALA A 186 -17.00 -16.41 60.51
C ALA A 186 -17.28 -14.90 60.46
N GLU A 187 -17.27 -14.32 61.64
CA GLU A 187 -17.79 -13.02 62.03
C GLU A 187 -16.91 -11.83 61.61
N ASP A 188 -17.59 -10.70 61.41
CA ASP A 188 -17.35 -9.40 62.06
C ASP A 188 -15.90 -8.87 62.20
N VAL A 189 -15.55 -7.87 61.38
CA VAL A 189 -14.81 -6.66 61.82
C VAL A 189 -15.20 -5.49 60.93
N ARG A 190 -16.21 -4.71 61.34
CA ARG A 190 -16.51 -3.38 60.77
C ARG A 190 -15.70 -2.32 61.52
N GLN A 191 -14.54 -1.95 60.99
CA GLN A 191 -13.84 -0.74 61.42
C GLN A 191 -14.34 0.48 60.63
N GLN A 192 -14.77 1.47 61.42
CA GLN A 192 -15.17 2.81 61.02
C GLN A 192 -13.98 3.54 60.38
N LEU A 193 -14.21 4.17 59.22
CA LEU A 193 -13.38 5.25 58.70
C LEU A 193 -14.27 6.46 58.40
N PRO A 194 -13.80 7.69 58.66
CA PRO A 194 -14.64 8.89 58.69
C PRO A 194 -14.97 9.43 57.30
N SER A 195 -16.18 9.97 57.17
CA SER A 195 -16.65 10.74 56.02
C SER A 195 -15.82 12.01 55.85
N ILE A 196 -15.17 12.17 54.69
CA ILE A 196 -14.54 13.42 54.28
C ILE A 196 -15.56 14.19 53.43
N ASP A 197 -15.93 15.38 53.93
CA ASP A 197 -16.76 16.36 53.24
C ASP A 197 -16.09 16.87 51.95
N TYR A 198 -16.72 16.60 50.81
CA TYR A 198 -16.40 17.28 49.56
C TYR A 198 -17.30 18.51 49.42
N THR A 199 -16.75 19.69 49.68
CA THR A 199 -17.30 20.96 49.22
C THR A 199 -16.80 21.25 47.81
N PRO A 200 -17.66 21.56 46.82
CA PRO A 200 -17.21 21.94 45.49
C PRO A 200 -16.74 23.40 45.50
N LYS A 201 -15.44 23.60 45.27
CA LYS A 201 -14.83 24.93 45.13
C LYS A 201 -14.92 25.38 43.66
N THR A 202 -15.97 26.14 43.36
CA THR A 202 -16.15 26.87 42.11
C THR A 202 -15.04 27.91 41.98
N THR A 203 -14.11 27.71 41.05
CA THR A 203 -13.11 28.73 40.70
C THR A 203 -13.44 29.23 39.30
N GLY A 204 -13.96 30.46 39.24
CA GLY A 204 -14.31 31.14 38.00
C GLY A 204 -13.06 31.46 37.18
N SER A 205 -13.07 31.02 35.92
CA SER A 205 -12.12 31.49 34.91
C SER A 205 -12.77 32.65 34.15
N ASN A 206 -12.20 33.85 34.34
CA ASN A 206 -12.50 35.04 33.56
C ASN A 206 -11.91 34.90 32.16
N ASN A 207 -12.73 34.51 31.17
CA ASN A 207 -12.37 34.65 29.76
C ASN A 207 -12.85 36.01 29.24
N LYS A 208 -11.89 36.93 29.09
CA LYS A 208 -12.00 38.21 28.41
C LYS A 208 -11.63 37.98 26.93
N PRO A 209 -12.52 38.21 25.94
CA PRO A 209 -12.14 38.06 24.54
C PRO A 209 -11.36 39.31 24.10
N ALA A 210 -10.09 39.12 23.72
CA ALA A 210 -9.33 40.10 22.98
C ALA A 210 -9.76 40.03 21.50
N GLN A 211 -10.50 41.05 21.06
CA GLN A 211 -10.69 41.35 19.65
C GLN A 211 -9.34 41.69 19.03
N THR A 212 -8.88 40.88 18.08
CA THR A 212 -7.86 41.27 17.10
C THR A 212 -8.55 41.33 15.75
N ALA A 213 -8.73 42.56 15.26
CA ALA A 213 -9.22 42.84 13.92
C ALA A 213 -8.12 42.51 12.90
N LEU A 214 -8.41 41.62 11.97
CA LEU A 214 -7.65 41.43 10.74
C LEU A 214 -8.20 42.36 9.64
N PRO A 215 -7.36 42.91 8.76
CA PRO A 215 -7.78 43.85 7.72
C PRO A 215 -8.57 43.14 6.60
N ASN A 216 -9.63 43.82 6.15
CA ASN A 216 -10.65 43.35 5.21
C ASN A 216 -10.20 43.16 3.74
N GLU A 217 -8.91 43.26 3.42
CA GLU A 217 -8.44 43.29 2.03
C GLU A 217 -8.26 41.90 1.39
N ASP A 218 -8.07 40.84 2.18
CA ASP A 218 -7.82 39.49 1.64
C ASP A 218 -9.10 38.70 1.27
N ILE A 219 -10.29 39.18 1.66
CA ILE A 219 -11.57 38.52 1.36
C ILE A 219 -12.12 38.92 -0.02
N GLU A 220 -11.73 40.07 -0.56
CA GLU A 220 -12.16 40.49 -1.91
C GLU A 220 -11.35 39.82 -3.03
N ALA A 221 -10.07 39.49 -2.81
CA ALA A 221 -9.25 38.78 -3.78
C ALA A 221 -9.76 37.34 -4.06
N ALA A 222 -10.30 36.67 -3.04
CA ALA A 222 -10.85 35.32 -3.17
C ALA A 222 -12.19 35.27 -3.94
N LYS A 223 -12.95 36.38 -3.99
CA LYS A 223 -14.20 36.47 -4.78
C LYS A 223 -13.95 36.69 -6.27
N GLN A 224 -12.87 37.37 -6.66
CA GLN A 224 -12.59 37.64 -8.07
C GLN A 224 -12.11 36.39 -8.84
N LEU A 225 -11.43 35.44 -8.19
CA LEU A 225 -11.00 34.18 -8.82
C LEU A 225 -12.15 33.19 -9.09
N ARG A 226 -13.29 33.33 -8.40
CA ARG A 226 -14.44 32.44 -8.59
C ARG A 226 -15.28 32.80 -9.83
N ASN A 227 -15.23 34.06 -10.29
CA ASN A 227 -15.95 34.53 -11.47
C ASN A 227 -15.22 34.31 -12.81
N LEU A 228 -13.92 33.95 -12.79
CA LEU A 228 -13.16 33.63 -14.01
C LEU A 228 -13.27 32.16 -14.43
N LYS A 229 -13.82 31.28 -13.57
CA LYS A 229 -13.94 29.83 -13.83
C LYS A 229 -15.28 29.42 -14.44
N SER A 230 -16.25 30.32 -14.58
CA SER A 230 -17.61 30.05 -15.08
C SER A 230 -17.83 30.42 -16.56
N GLN A 231 -16.80 30.86 -17.31
CA GLN A 231 -16.92 31.24 -18.72
C GLN A 231 -16.13 30.36 -19.72
N ALA A 232 -15.60 29.20 -19.31
CA ALA A 232 -14.95 28.28 -20.24
C ALA A 232 -15.96 27.25 -20.79
N VAL A 233 -16.51 27.53 -21.98
CA VAL A 233 -17.31 26.56 -22.75
C VAL A 233 -16.35 25.54 -23.41
N PRO A 234 -16.56 24.21 -23.25
CA PRO A 234 -15.73 23.23 -23.92
C PRO A 234 -16.06 23.17 -25.42
N ALA A 235 -15.05 23.39 -26.26
CA ALA A 235 -15.13 23.23 -27.69
C ALA A 235 -15.30 21.74 -28.05
N ARG A 236 -16.37 21.42 -28.79
CA ARG A 236 -16.61 20.09 -29.36
C ARG A 236 -15.55 19.77 -30.42
N PRO A 237 -14.95 18.57 -30.41
CA PRO A 237 -14.11 18.12 -31.52
C PRO A 237 -14.97 17.74 -32.72
N VAL A 238 -14.71 18.38 -33.85
CA VAL A 238 -15.27 18.06 -35.17
C VAL A 238 -14.39 16.97 -35.79
N PHE A 239 -14.90 15.74 -35.85
CA PHE A 239 -14.24 14.66 -36.59
C PHE A 239 -14.46 14.87 -38.10
N ARG A 240 -13.37 15.19 -38.82
CA ARG A 240 -13.30 15.07 -40.27
C ARG A 240 -13.12 13.60 -40.64
N LYS A 241 -14.04 13.10 -41.46
CA LYS A 241 -14.02 11.78 -42.08
C LYS A 241 -13.47 11.94 -43.49
N ASP A 242 -12.24 11.50 -43.72
CA ASP A 242 -11.70 11.33 -45.06
C ASP A 242 -11.98 9.90 -45.57
N PRO A 243 -12.31 9.74 -46.86
CA PRO A 243 -12.73 8.47 -47.44
C PRO A 243 -11.50 7.65 -47.85
N ARG A 244 -11.46 6.38 -47.46
CA ARG A 244 -10.52 5.39 -48.02
C ARG A 244 -11.22 4.54 -49.06
N GLU A 245 -10.44 4.31 -50.10
CA GLU A 245 -10.78 3.80 -51.41
C GLU A 245 -11.17 2.33 -51.40
N ALA A 246 -11.88 1.97 -52.45
CA ALA A 246 -12.43 0.66 -52.74
C ALA A 246 -11.34 -0.39 -52.93
N GLU A 247 -11.55 -1.57 -52.34
CA GLU A 247 -10.96 -2.81 -52.82
C GLU A 247 -12.04 -3.86 -53.08
N THR A 248 -11.81 -4.55 -54.17
CA THR A 248 -12.67 -5.36 -55.01
C THR A 248 -12.97 -6.74 -54.42
N THR A 249 -14.24 -7.13 -54.47
CA THR A 249 -14.70 -8.52 -54.36
C THR A 249 -14.41 -9.28 -55.65
N PRO A 250 -14.06 -10.59 -55.58
CA PRO A 250 -14.30 -11.50 -56.67
C PRO A 250 -15.54 -12.36 -56.37
N ASN A 251 -16.42 -12.30 -57.36
CA ASN A 251 -17.61 -13.08 -57.60
C ASN A 251 -17.24 -14.52 -57.97
N MET A 252 -17.80 -15.54 -57.31
CA MET A 252 -17.83 -16.92 -57.80
C MET A 252 -19.22 -17.50 -57.53
N SER A 253 -19.97 -17.60 -58.62
CA SER A 253 -21.20 -18.39 -58.74
C SER A 253 -20.84 -19.85 -59.00
N GLY A 254 -21.51 -20.79 -58.34
CA GLY A 254 -21.30 -22.22 -58.56
C GLY A 254 -22.47 -23.06 -58.04
N ALA A 255 -23.25 -23.54 -59.00
CA ALA A 255 -24.43 -24.41 -58.98
C ALA A 255 -24.68 -25.39 -57.80
N LEU A 256 -25.97 -25.49 -57.45
CA LEU A 256 -26.68 -26.60 -56.78
C LEU A 256 -26.37 -27.97 -57.39
N PRO A 257 -26.53 -29.05 -56.61
CA PRO A 257 -27.69 -29.90 -56.86
C PRO A 257 -28.49 -30.29 -55.60
N GLN A 258 -29.68 -30.76 -55.90
CA GLN A 258 -30.84 -30.99 -55.06
C GLN A 258 -30.93 -32.47 -54.61
N GLU A 259 -31.68 -32.69 -53.52
CA GLU A 259 -32.23 -33.96 -53.00
C GLU A 259 -31.27 -34.82 -52.14
N THR A 260 -31.61 -35.27 -50.94
CA THR A 260 -32.83 -36.00 -50.52
C THR A 260 -33.02 -35.92 -49.00
N SER A 261 -34.28 -36.03 -48.58
CA SER A 261 -34.77 -36.08 -47.21
C SER A 261 -34.21 -37.26 -46.40
N THR A 262 -33.88 -37.04 -45.13
CA THR A 262 -34.04 -38.04 -44.06
C THR A 262 -34.31 -37.31 -42.75
N GLU A 263 -35.55 -37.42 -42.27
CA GLU A 263 -35.95 -37.08 -40.91
C GLU A 263 -35.33 -38.09 -39.93
N GLN A 264 -34.58 -37.63 -38.92
CA GLN A 264 -34.51 -38.18 -37.54
C GLN A 264 -33.22 -37.74 -36.81
N SER A 265 -33.32 -36.76 -35.90
CA SER A 265 -32.79 -36.79 -34.51
C SER A 265 -32.84 -35.41 -33.84
N THR A 266 -34.04 -34.94 -33.45
CA THR A 266 -34.25 -33.63 -32.79
C THR A 266 -33.75 -33.54 -31.33
N THR A 267 -32.69 -34.26 -30.96
CA THR A 267 -32.08 -34.19 -29.61
C THR A 267 -30.57 -34.01 -29.59
N GLU A 268 -29.84 -34.20 -30.70
CA GLU A 268 -28.39 -33.90 -30.76
C GLU A 268 -28.11 -32.44 -31.13
N ASP A 269 -28.94 -31.82 -31.98
CA ASP A 269 -28.78 -30.43 -32.40
C ASP A 269 -28.87 -29.42 -31.23
N THR A 270 -29.59 -29.75 -30.15
CA THR A 270 -29.67 -28.89 -28.97
C THR A 270 -28.39 -28.94 -28.14
N ILE A 271 -27.75 -30.11 -28.04
CA ILE A 271 -26.49 -30.30 -27.30
C ILE A 271 -25.32 -29.68 -28.06
N GLU A 272 -25.35 -29.76 -29.40
CA GLU A 272 -24.31 -29.19 -30.24
C GLU A 272 -24.42 -27.66 -30.33
N ASN A 273 -25.64 -27.11 -30.40
CA ASN A 273 -25.85 -25.66 -30.29
C ASN A 273 -25.46 -25.11 -28.90
N ASP A 274 -25.71 -25.83 -27.80
CA ASP A 274 -25.25 -25.43 -26.47
C ASP A 274 -23.72 -25.47 -26.34
N ARG A 275 -23.05 -26.45 -26.96
CA ARG A 275 -21.58 -26.48 -27.04
C ARG A 275 -21.02 -25.33 -27.84
N ILE A 276 -21.62 -24.99 -28.98
CA ILE A 276 -21.20 -23.86 -29.81
C ILE A 276 -21.45 -22.54 -29.07
N ALA A 277 -22.58 -22.38 -28.39
CA ALA A 277 -22.89 -21.20 -27.59
C ALA A 277 -21.94 -21.04 -26.38
N SER A 278 -21.57 -22.14 -25.73
CA SER A 278 -20.57 -22.16 -24.66
C SER A 278 -19.17 -21.80 -25.17
N TRP A 279 -18.76 -22.35 -26.31
CA TRP A 279 -17.46 -22.05 -26.93
C TRP A 279 -17.38 -20.60 -27.42
N VAL A 280 -18.42 -20.10 -28.08
CA VAL A 280 -18.51 -18.69 -28.53
C VAL A 280 -18.54 -17.74 -27.33
N SER A 281 -19.21 -18.12 -26.23
CA SER A 281 -19.21 -17.33 -24.99
C SER A 281 -17.84 -17.33 -24.32
N GLN A 282 -17.12 -18.46 -24.33
CA GLN A 282 -15.74 -18.55 -23.81
C GLN A 282 -14.76 -17.73 -24.67
N GLN A 283 -14.94 -17.74 -26.00
CA GLN A 283 -14.15 -16.96 -26.95
C GLN A 283 -14.46 -15.45 -26.88
N ALA A 284 -15.73 -15.09 -26.67
CA ALA A 284 -16.15 -13.70 -26.46
C ALA A 284 -15.66 -13.15 -25.11
N GLN A 285 -15.67 -13.97 -24.05
CA GLN A 285 -15.09 -13.60 -22.74
C GLN A 285 -13.58 -13.40 -22.85
N SER A 286 -12.86 -14.27 -23.55
CA SER A 286 -11.41 -14.10 -23.76
C SER A 286 -11.09 -12.89 -24.65
N ALA A 287 -11.89 -12.59 -25.68
CA ALA A 287 -11.74 -11.39 -26.50
C ALA A 287 -12.17 -10.09 -25.79
N GLN A 288 -13.06 -10.15 -24.81
CA GLN A 288 -13.41 -9.00 -23.95
C GLN A 288 -12.35 -8.76 -22.88
N MET A 289 -11.77 -9.81 -22.28
CA MET A 289 -10.65 -9.66 -21.34
C MET A 289 -9.45 -8.97 -22.01
N GLU A 290 -9.21 -9.19 -23.30
CA GLU A 290 -8.09 -8.56 -24.03
C GLU A 290 -8.19 -7.02 -24.11
N LYS A 291 -9.38 -6.43 -23.96
CA LYS A 291 -9.55 -4.96 -23.95
C LYS A 291 -9.39 -4.31 -22.58
N ASP A 292 -9.46 -5.08 -21.50
CA ASP A 292 -9.38 -4.56 -20.12
C ASP A 292 -8.03 -4.84 -19.44
N ILE A 293 -7.12 -5.55 -20.11
CA ILE A 293 -5.77 -5.80 -19.61
C ILE A 293 -4.93 -4.53 -19.78
N VAL A 294 -4.49 -3.99 -18.64
CA VAL A 294 -3.49 -2.94 -18.59
C VAL A 294 -2.15 -3.62 -18.78
N ASP A 295 -1.36 -3.24 -19.79
CA ASP A 295 -0.02 -3.78 -19.98
C ASP A 295 1.01 -3.02 -19.11
N PRO A 296 1.44 -3.56 -17.96
CA PRO A 296 2.44 -2.93 -17.11
C PRO A 296 3.87 -3.12 -17.66
N THR A 297 4.08 -4.07 -18.58
CA THR A 297 5.41 -4.54 -18.96
C THR A 297 6.12 -3.45 -19.75
N GLY A 298 7.40 -3.23 -19.53
CA GLY A 298 8.00 -2.03 -20.08
C GLY A 298 9.21 -1.52 -19.35
N ILE A 299 9.88 -0.59 -20.01
CA ILE A 299 10.87 0.27 -19.37
C ILE A 299 10.14 1.51 -18.88
N TRP A 300 10.34 1.82 -17.60
CA TRP A 300 9.74 2.93 -16.90
C TRP A 300 10.82 3.89 -16.42
N LYS A 301 10.57 5.17 -16.63
CA LYS A 301 11.35 6.25 -16.05
C LYS A 301 10.74 6.64 -14.73
N ILE A 302 11.52 6.57 -13.65
CA ILE A 302 11.07 6.86 -12.30
C ILE A 302 11.47 8.29 -11.90
N SER A 303 10.60 8.95 -11.16
CA SER A 303 10.79 10.26 -10.56
C SER A 303 10.52 10.15 -9.06
N CYS A 304 11.54 10.36 -8.24
CA CYS A 304 11.42 10.38 -6.78
C CYS A 304 12.20 11.56 -6.22
N ALA A 305 11.48 12.49 -5.58
CA ALA A 305 12.08 13.73 -5.08
C ALA A 305 13.10 13.47 -3.95
N ALA A 306 12.82 12.51 -3.06
CA ALA A 306 13.73 12.16 -1.96
C ALA A 306 15.04 11.55 -2.47
N ILE A 307 14.96 10.66 -3.47
CA ILE A 307 16.14 10.07 -4.10
C ILE A 307 16.94 11.15 -4.84
N ALA A 308 16.28 12.03 -5.59
CA ALA A 308 16.94 13.13 -6.29
C ALA A 308 17.67 14.09 -5.33
N GLU A 309 17.02 14.41 -4.19
CA GLU A 309 17.60 15.22 -3.12
C GLU A 309 18.87 14.55 -2.55
N GLN A 310 18.80 13.25 -2.24
CA GLN A 310 19.91 12.49 -1.68
C GLN A 310 21.09 12.34 -2.65
N LEU A 311 20.81 12.11 -3.94
CA LEU A 311 21.83 12.02 -5.00
C LEU A 311 22.42 13.39 -5.37
N GLY A 312 21.82 14.50 -4.92
CA GLY A 312 22.22 15.86 -5.29
C GLY A 312 22.10 16.15 -6.80
N SER A 313 21.29 15.37 -7.52
CA SER A 313 21.02 15.50 -8.95
C SER A 313 19.56 15.87 -9.15
N SER A 314 19.30 16.87 -10.00
CA SER A 314 17.92 17.28 -10.33
C SER A 314 17.20 16.30 -11.26
N SER A 315 17.92 15.36 -11.86
CA SER A 315 17.38 14.37 -12.80
C SER A 315 18.23 13.11 -12.79
N PRO A 316 18.19 12.32 -11.70
CA PRO A 316 18.81 11.01 -11.72
C PRO A 316 18.13 10.13 -12.79
N ASP A 317 18.93 9.32 -13.49
CA ASP A 317 18.42 8.33 -14.44
C ASP A 317 17.88 7.12 -13.68
N LEU A 318 16.74 7.31 -13.02
CA LEU A 318 16.03 6.26 -12.29
C LEU A 318 15.20 5.45 -13.26
N THR A 319 15.40 4.14 -13.26
CA THR A 319 14.73 3.23 -14.20
C THR A 319 14.15 2.03 -13.47
N LEU A 320 13.05 1.52 -14.00
CA LEU A 320 12.39 0.31 -13.54
C LEU A 320 11.88 -0.43 -14.76
N THR A 321 12.16 -1.73 -14.87
CA THR A 321 11.72 -2.55 -16.00
C THR A 321 10.81 -3.64 -15.47
N ILE A 322 9.55 -3.64 -15.90
CA ILE A 322 8.55 -4.62 -15.47
C ILE A 322 8.51 -5.77 -16.48
N HIS A 323 8.55 -6.98 -15.96
CA HIS A 323 8.49 -8.25 -16.66
C HIS A 323 7.25 -9.04 -16.23
N LEU A 324 6.67 -9.77 -17.17
CA LEU A 324 5.59 -10.71 -16.93
C LEU A 324 6.00 -12.05 -17.53
N GLU A 325 6.11 -13.07 -16.70
CA GLU A 325 6.52 -14.41 -17.09
C GLU A 325 5.45 -15.42 -16.70
N GLN A 326 5.32 -16.50 -17.47
CA GLN A 326 4.47 -17.62 -17.07
C GLN A 326 5.19 -18.41 -15.97
N THR A 327 4.49 -18.75 -14.89
CA THR A 327 5.09 -19.48 -13.78
C THR A 327 5.48 -20.88 -14.25
N HIS A 328 6.76 -21.22 -14.11
CA HIS A 328 7.22 -22.58 -14.40
C HIS A 328 7.08 -23.45 -13.13
N PRO A 329 6.49 -24.65 -13.24
CA PRO A 329 6.27 -25.54 -12.10
C PRO A 329 7.57 -25.94 -11.36
N GLN A 330 8.73 -25.84 -12.03
CA GLN A 330 10.03 -26.16 -11.48
C GLN A 330 10.68 -25.01 -10.70
N SER A 331 10.14 -23.78 -10.79
CA SER A 331 10.65 -22.64 -10.03
C SER A 331 10.16 -22.70 -8.58
N ASP A 332 10.56 -23.73 -7.85
CA ASP A 332 10.55 -23.73 -6.38
C ASP A 332 11.66 -22.80 -5.83
N ASN A 333 12.02 -21.74 -6.57
CA ASN A 333 12.96 -20.68 -6.18
C ASN A 333 12.33 -19.68 -5.18
N ASP A 334 11.27 -20.10 -4.49
CA ASP A 334 10.61 -19.37 -3.40
C ASP A 334 11.04 -19.86 -2.03
N THR A 335 11.72 -21.01 -1.95
CA THR A 335 12.49 -21.31 -0.75
C THR A 335 13.82 -20.59 -0.84
N ASP A 336 14.21 -19.91 0.23
CA ASP A 336 15.59 -19.49 0.48
C ASP A 336 16.53 -20.71 0.66
N ASP A 337 16.20 -21.85 0.05
CA ASP A 337 16.98 -23.08 0.12
C ASP A 337 18.33 -22.81 -0.54
N GLU A 338 19.39 -23.30 0.12
CA GLU A 338 20.81 -23.12 -0.21
C GLU A 338 21.20 -23.47 -1.66
N PHE A 339 20.29 -24.09 -2.43
CA PHE A 339 20.54 -24.56 -3.78
C PHE A 339 19.30 -24.32 -4.67
N PRO A 340 19.17 -23.15 -5.32
CA PRO A 340 18.19 -23.01 -6.41
C PRO A 340 18.50 -24.12 -7.41
N ALA A 341 17.55 -25.05 -7.58
CA ALA A 341 17.75 -26.24 -8.39
C ALA A 341 18.20 -25.81 -9.79
N THR A 342 19.50 -26.00 -10.07
CA THR A 342 20.20 -25.41 -11.22
C THR A 342 19.96 -26.19 -12.51
N ILE A 343 18.89 -26.98 -12.54
CA ILE A 343 18.54 -27.81 -13.69
C ILE A 343 17.29 -27.19 -14.32
N PRO A 344 17.45 -26.29 -15.29
CA PRO A 344 16.38 -25.90 -16.19
C PRO A 344 16.12 -27.08 -17.11
N ASP A 345 15.39 -28.07 -16.62
CA ASP A 345 14.93 -29.17 -17.46
C ASP A 345 13.53 -28.82 -17.96
N ASP A 346 13.47 -28.10 -19.09
CA ASP A 346 12.23 -27.74 -19.80
C ASP A 346 11.43 -28.98 -20.28
N ASN A 347 11.85 -30.19 -19.89
CA ASN A 347 11.33 -31.47 -20.37
C ASN A 347 10.82 -32.41 -19.27
N ILE A 348 10.55 -31.94 -18.04
CA ILE A 348 9.83 -32.79 -17.09
C ILE A 348 8.39 -32.97 -17.59
N PRO A 349 7.96 -34.20 -17.91
CA PRO A 349 6.61 -34.42 -18.42
C PRO A 349 5.58 -34.09 -17.33
N ASP A 350 4.43 -33.54 -17.72
CA ASP A 350 3.33 -33.15 -16.81
C ASP A 350 2.90 -34.29 -15.86
N SER A 351 3.13 -35.55 -16.25
CA SER A 351 2.86 -36.72 -15.41
C SER A 351 3.70 -36.78 -14.14
N GLU A 352 4.91 -36.19 -14.15
CA GLU A 352 5.86 -36.20 -13.04
C GLU A 352 5.74 -34.97 -12.12
N LEU A 353 4.93 -33.99 -12.51
CA LEU A 353 4.66 -32.82 -11.67
C LEU A 353 3.79 -33.19 -10.46
N THR A 354 4.21 -32.74 -9.28
CA THR A 354 3.43 -32.83 -8.04
C THR A 354 2.12 -32.03 -8.16
N GLU A 355 1.12 -32.33 -7.33
CA GLU A 355 -0.16 -31.58 -7.34
C GLU A 355 0.04 -30.07 -7.11
N ALA A 356 0.97 -29.69 -6.24
CA ALA A 356 1.32 -28.30 -5.99
C ALA A 356 1.92 -27.63 -7.24
N GLN A 357 2.78 -28.32 -7.98
CA GLN A 357 3.37 -27.82 -9.22
C GLN A 357 2.33 -27.70 -10.33
N LYS A 358 1.43 -28.68 -10.45
CA LYS A 358 0.31 -28.62 -11.39
C LYS A 358 -0.63 -27.45 -11.11
N ALA A 359 -0.85 -27.11 -9.84
CA ALA A 359 -1.65 -25.95 -9.46
C ALA A 359 -1.04 -24.60 -9.89
N ARG A 360 0.27 -24.54 -10.17
CA ARG A 360 0.96 -23.35 -10.71
C ARG A 360 0.89 -23.25 -12.23
N LEU A 361 0.51 -24.32 -12.93
CA LEU A 361 0.35 -24.27 -14.38
C LEU A 361 -0.75 -23.27 -14.74
N GLY A 362 -0.40 -22.30 -15.58
CA GLY A 362 -1.32 -21.24 -16.01
C GLY A 362 -1.39 -20.04 -15.05
N THR A 363 -0.54 -19.97 -14.03
CA THR A 363 -0.29 -18.73 -13.30
C THR A 363 0.85 -17.94 -13.94
N TYR A 364 1.00 -16.69 -13.53
CA TYR A 364 1.99 -15.75 -14.01
C TYR A 364 2.77 -15.16 -12.85
N GLN A 365 4.01 -14.75 -13.09
CA GLN A 365 4.80 -13.95 -12.16
C GLN A 365 5.03 -12.57 -12.76
N LEU A 366 4.57 -11.55 -12.04
CA LEU A 366 4.90 -10.17 -12.34
C LEU A 366 6.08 -9.77 -11.45
N TRP A 367 7.13 -9.25 -12.05
CA TRP A 367 8.32 -8.80 -11.33
C TRP A 367 8.98 -7.62 -12.05
N ALA A 368 9.93 -6.96 -11.41
CA ALA A 368 10.66 -5.86 -12.05
C ALA A 368 12.12 -5.82 -11.62
N THR A 369 12.99 -5.40 -12.53
CA THR A 369 14.32 -4.90 -12.17
C THR A 369 14.26 -3.40 -11.95
N PHE A 370 15.05 -2.86 -11.04
CA PHE A 370 15.12 -1.42 -10.83
C PHE A 370 16.56 -0.95 -10.64
N ASN A 371 16.79 0.29 -11.05
CA ASN A 371 17.96 1.08 -10.72
C ASN A 371 17.48 2.46 -10.28
N LEU A 372 17.47 2.68 -8.98
CA LEU A 372 17.04 3.92 -8.33
C LEU A 372 18.25 4.79 -7.91
N GLY A 373 19.43 4.55 -8.49
CA GLY A 373 20.66 5.29 -8.23
C GLY A 373 21.31 5.02 -6.87
N LEU A 374 20.51 4.98 -5.79
CA LEU A 374 20.95 4.54 -4.46
C LEU A 374 20.97 3.01 -4.38
N TYR A 375 19.93 2.37 -4.90
CA TYR A 375 19.81 0.91 -4.92
C TYR A 375 19.57 0.41 -6.34
N LYS A 376 20.06 -0.79 -6.60
CA LYS A 376 19.68 -1.62 -7.74
C LYS A 376 19.18 -2.96 -7.23
N GLY A 377 18.14 -3.51 -7.85
CA GLY A 377 17.55 -4.72 -7.32
C GLY A 377 16.38 -5.23 -8.11
N ILE A 378 15.60 -6.07 -7.46
CA ILE A 378 14.47 -6.79 -8.02
C ILE A 378 13.25 -6.54 -7.12
N ILE A 379 12.10 -6.39 -7.75
CA ILE A 379 10.78 -6.30 -7.15
C ILE A 379 9.99 -7.54 -7.56
N ARG A 380 9.27 -8.15 -6.61
CA ARG A 380 8.25 -9.16 -6.88
C ARG A 380 6.89 -8.61 -6.48
N PHE A 381 5.95 -8.63 -7.41
CA PHE A 381 4.59 -8.16 -7.16
C PHE A 381 3.77 -9.29 -6.56
N MET A 382 3.02 -8.96 -5.52
CA MET A 382 2.13 -9.87 -4.85
C MET A 382 0.77 -9.88 -5.53
N SER A 383 0.06 -11.01 -5.45
CA SER A 383 -1.33 -11.15 -5.83
C SER A 383 -2.16 -10.05 -5.17
N PRO A 384 -3.00 -9.33 -5.93
CA PRO A 384 -3.90 -8.34 -5.34
C PRO A 384 -4.68 -9.00 -4.20
N THR A 385 -4.57 -8.45 -2.99
CA THR A 385 -5.44 -8.83 -1.88
C THR A 385 -6.86 -8.36 -2.23
N THR A 386 -7.61 -9.19 -2.92
CA THR A 386 -9.07 -9.04 -2.91
C THR A 386 -9.53 -9.20 -1.46
N VAL A 387 -10.59 -8.50 -1.06
CA VAL A 387 -11.16 -8.52 0.30
C VAL A 387 -11.47 -9.94 0.81
N ARG A 388 -11.47 -10.95 -0.08
CA ARG A 388 -11.81 -12.34 0.20
C ARG A 388 -10.63 -13.32 0.26
N THR A 389 -9.39 -12.91 -0.01
CA THR A 389 -8.25 -13.83 -0.06
C THR A 389 -7.10 -13.33 0.79
N THR A 390 -6.93 -13.89 1.98
CA THR A 390 -5.69 -13.82 2.75
C THR A 390 -4.61 -14.59 1.96
N PRO A 391 -3.58 -13.93 1.41
CA PRO A 391 -2.54 -14.63 0.67
C PRO A 391 -1.81 -15.55 1.64
N THR A 392 -1.70 -16.83 1.31
CA THR A 392 -0.72 -17.71 1.95
C THR A 392 0.67 -17.27 1.47
N SER A 393 1.64 -17.19 2.38
CA SER A 393 2.95 -16.56 2.11
C SER A 393 3.67 -17.07 0.85
N ARG A 394 3.42 -18.32 0.45
CA ARG A 394 4.08 -18.99 -0.69
C ARG A 394 3.42 -18.72 -2.05
N THR A 395 2.09 -18.69 -2.13
CA THR A 395 1.37 -18.41 -3.40
C THR A 395 1.15 -16.92 -3.63
N ALA A 396 1.65 -16.08 -2.73
CA ALA A 396 1.43 -14.65 -2.78
C ALA A 396 2.05 -13.97 -4.01
N PHE A 397 2.95 -14.60 -4.76
CA PHE A 397 3.60 -14.02 -5.95
C PHE A 397 3.15 -14.65 -7.28
N ASP A 398 2.35 -15.71 -7.22
CA ASP A 398 1.77 -16.35 -8.39
C ASP A 398 0.41 -15.71 -8.68
N LEU A 399 0.31 -15.03 -9.82
CA LEU A 399 -0.88 -14.34 -10.29
C LEU A 399 -1.72 -15.25 -11.16
N LEU A 400 -3.00 -15.39 -10.82
CA LEU A 400 -3.98 -15.93 -11.76
C LEU A 400 -4.17 -14.97 -12.96
N PRO A 401 -4.63 -15.47 -14.12
CA PRO A 401 -4.96 -14.61 -15.26
C PRO A 401 -5.93 -13.46 -14.89
N THR A 402 -6.86 -13.71 -13.97
CA THR A 402 -7.83 -12.73 -13.45
C THR A 402 -7.24 -11.70 -12.48
N GLN A 403 -6.02 -11.93 -12.00
CA GLN A 403 -5.30 -11.08 -11.04
C GLN A 403 -4.22 -10.22 -11.72
N LEU A 404 -4.03 -10.38 -13.04
CA LEU A 404 -3.14 -9.53 -13.82
C LEU A 404 -3.60 -8.07 -13.78
N PRO A 405 -2.68 -7.11 -14.03
CA PRO A 405 -3.04 -5.69 -14.07
C PRO A 405 -4.16 -5.43 -15.07
N SER A 406 -5.22 -4.82 -14.56
CA SER A 406 -6.44 -4.54 -15.32
C SER A 406 -7.06 -3.24 -14.84
N ALA A 407 -8.14 -2.80 -15.50
CA ALA A 407 -8.90 -1.64 -15.04
C ALA A 407 -9.40 -1.79 -13.58
N GLU A 408 -9.67 -3.02 -13.14
CA GLU A 408 -10.11 -3.37 -11.79
C GLU A 408 -8.92 -3.60 -10.83
N ASN A 409 -7.87 -4.26 -11.31
CA ASN A 409 -6.66 -4.57 -10.54
C ASN A 409 -5.55 -3.57 -10.87
N ARG A 410 -5.65 -2.35 -10.33
CA ARG A 410 -4.65 -1.29 -10.57
C ARG A 410 -3.55 -1.22 -9.52
N THR A 411 -3.81 -1.72 -8.31
CA THR A 411 -2.90 -1.59 -7.18
C THR A 411 -2.33 -2.95 -6.80
N PHE A 412 -1.01 -3.02 -6.69
CA PHE A 412 -0.28 -4.23 -6.32
C PHE A 412 0.58 -3.95 -5.10
N GLN A 413 0.60 -4.91 -4.18
CA GLN A 413 1.62 -4.98 -3.17
C GLN A 413 2.90 -5.54 -3.78
N TYR A 414 4.05 -5.19 -3.24
CA TYR A 414 5.31 -5.74 -3.68
C TYR A 414 6.33 -5.82 -2.55
N LYS A 415 7.28 -6.73 -2.73
CA LYS A 415 8.52 -6.80 -1.95
C LYS A 415 9.70 -6.58 -2.84
N TRP A 416 10.82 -6.11 -2.29
CA TRP A 416 12.04 -5.91 -3.04
C TRP A 416 13.27 -6.44 -2.31
N ARG A 417 14.24 -6.90 -3.09
CA ARG A 417 15.59 -7.23 -2.66
C ARG A 417 16.57 -6.47 -3.55
N GLY A 418 17.67 -5.99 -2.99
CA GLY A 418 18.61 -5.20 -3.78
C GLY A 418 19.90 -4.91 -3.07
N ARG A 419 20.82 -4.30 -3.82
CA ARG A 419 22.14 -3.89 -3.37
C ARG A 419 22.24 -2.38 -3.41
N GLU A 420 22.88 -1.82 -2.41
CA GLU A 420 23.28 -0.42 -2.43
C GLU A 420 24.34 -0.20 -3.52
N THR A 421 24.26 0.92 -4.23
CA THR A 421 25.10 1.18 -5.41
C THR A 421 26.50 1.68 -5.03
N SER A 422 26.64 2.32 -3.86
CA SER A 422 27.93 2.79 -3.30
C SER A 422 28.80 1.63 -2.84
N ASP A 423 28.27 0.83 -1.91
CA ASP A 423 29.06 -0.15 -1.14
C ASP A 423 28.79 -1.59 -1.58
N SER A 424 27.85 -1.79 -2.53
CA SER A 424 27.44 -3.10 -3.05
C SER A 424 26.90 -4.06 -1.98
N GLU A 425 26.55 -3.54 -0.81
CA GLU A 425 25.96 -4.30 0.30
C GLU A 425 24.49 -4.64 0.00
N ILE A 426 24.11 -5.87 0.29
CA ILE A 426 22.74 -6.36 0.12
C ILE A 426 21.89 -5.81 1.27
N SER A 427 20.75 -5.19 0.95
CA SER A 427 19.83 -4.69 1.96
C SER A 427 18.97 -5.84 2.52
N VAL A 428 19.31 -6.31 3.71
CA VAL A 428 18.63 -7.43 4.38
C VAL A 428 17.27 -7.02 4.94
N GLU A 429 17.13 -5.79 5.44
CA GLU A 429 15.87 -5.33 6.04
C GLU A 429 14.78 -4.99 5.02
N ALA A 430 15.15 -4.73 3.76
CA ALA A 430 14.25 -4.30 2.68
C ALA A 430 13.07 -5.28 2.43
N GLU A 431 13.32 -6.57 2.57
CA GLU A 431 12.33 -7.61 2.29
C GLU A 431 11.19 -7.68 3.33
N ASN A 432 11.42 -7.14 4.52
CA ASN A 432 10.43 -7.14 5.59
C ASN A 432 9.31 -6.12 5.33
N ALA A 433 9.58 -5.11 4.50
CA ALA A 433 8.62 -4.07 4.19
C ALA A 433 7.75 -4.46 2.98
N ILE A 434 6.42 -4.39 3.15
CA ILE A 434 5.47 -4.54 2.04
C ILE A 434 5.16 -3.16 1.51
N GLN A 435 5.44 -2.96 0.23
CA GLN A 435 5.24 -1.71 -0.48
C GLN A 435 4.09 -1.81 -1.47
N PHE A 436 3.68 -0.68 -2.03
CA PHE A 436 2.56 -0.60 -2.96
C PHE A 436 2.94 0.15 -4.23
N ILE A 437 2.42 -0.33 -5.35
CA ILE A 437 2.43 0.35 -6.64
C ILE A 437 1.02 0.43 -7.19
N ARG A 438 0.71 1.48 -7.93
CA ARG A 438 -0.57 1.68 -8.60
C ARG A 438 -0.34 2.10 -10.03
N PHE A 439 -0.92 1.35 -10.96
CA PHE A 439 -0.95 1.66 -12.39
C PHE A 439 -2.11 2.61 -12.71
N GLU A 440 -1.82 3.64 -13.48
CA GLU A 440 -2.74 4.71 -13.88
C GLU A 440 -2.65 4.95 -15.38
N ASP A 441 -3.63 5.68 -15.93
CA ASP A 441 -3.72 6.02 -17.36
C ASP A 441 -3.47 4.81 -18.27
N ASP A 442 -4.19 3.71 -18.00
CA ASP A 442 -4.11 2.45 -18.76
C ASP A 442 -2.68 1.90 -18.89
N GLY A 443 -1.87 2.04 -17.84
CA GLY A 443 -0.51 1.51 -17.78
C GLY A 443 0.54 2.42 -18.39
N VAL A 444 0.21 3.69 -18.64
CA VAL A 444 1.16 4.70 -19.10
C VAL A 444 1.85 5.39 -17.92
N LYS A 445 1.16 5.50 -16.78
CA LYS A 445 1.68 6.09 -15.55
C LYS A 445 1.61 5.10 -14.41
N MET A 446 2.49 5.29 -13.43
CA MET A 446 2.41 4.60 -12.16
C MET A 446 2.74 5.55 -11.01
N THR A 447 2.19 5.24 -9.84
CA THR A 447 2.60 5.83 -8.57
C THR A 447 2.95 4.70 -7.62
N GLY A 448 3.87 4.93 -6.69
CA GLY A 448 4.26 3.90 -5.75
C GLY A 448 4.95 4.46 -4.53
N VAL A 449 5.17 3.57 -3.57
CA VAL A 449 5.91 3.83 -2.33
C VAL A 449 7.14 2.95 -2.34
N PHE A 450 8.29 3.50 -1.98
CA PHE A 450 9.56 2.80 -1.84
C PHE A 450 10.12 3.11 -0.45
N GLU A 451 10.47 2.08 0.32
CA GLU A 451 11.11 2.23 1.63
C GLU A 451 12.50 1.61 1.59
N CYS A 452 13.48 2.36 2.08
CA CYS A 452 14.83 1.87 2.31
C CYS A 452 15.41 2.52 3.58
N GLU A 453 16.48 1.93 4.11
CA GLU A 453 17.12 2.37 5.36
C GLU A 453 17.52 3.85 5.34
N TYR A 454 18.02 4.35 4.20
CA TYR A 454 18.53 5.72 4.09
C TYR A 454 17.46 6.80 3.94
N LEU A 455 16.31 6.46 3.32
CA LEU A 455 15.28 7.45 2.98
C LEU A 455 14.01 7.29 3.80
N GLY A 456 13.85 6.17 4.52
CA GLY A 456 12.56 5.74 5.03
C GLY A 456 11.56 5.53 3.88
N GLU A 457 10.28 5.62 4.21
CA GLU A 457 9.19 5.51 3.25
C GLU A 457 9.10 6.78 2.37
N THR A 458 9.18 6.61 1.05
CA THR A 458 9.10 7.71 0.09
C THR A 458 8.24 7.37 -1.11
N GLY A 459 7.47 8.34 -1.59
CA GLY A 459 6.67 8.20 -2.82
C GLY A 459 7.52 8.37 -4.08
N PHE A 460 7.15 7.66 -5.14
CA PHE A 460 7.67 7.84 -6.48
C PHE A 460 6.56 7.85 -7.53
N GLU A 461 6.86 8.50 -8.65
CA GLU A 461 6.04 8.48 -9.87
C GLU A 461 6.83 7.80 -10.98
N GLY A 462 6.14 7.09 -11.86
CA GLY A 462 6.77 6.43 -13.01
C GLY A 462 6.00 6.72 -14.30
N GLN A 463 6.73 6.84 -15.40
CA GLN A 463 6.19 6.98 -16.75
C GLN A 463 6.77 5.91 -17.66
N LYS A 464 5.90 5.18 -18.37
CA LYS A 464 6.33 4.15 -19.33
C LYS A 464 6.98 4.84 -20.52
N VAL A 465 8.25 4.50 -20.81
CA VAL A 465 9.06 5.12 -21.87
C VAL A 465 9.40 4.17 -23.00
N GLY A 466 9.26 2.85 -22.79
CA GLY A 466 9.55 1.85 -23.81
C GLY A 466 8.84 0.53 -23.52
N LYS A 467 8.79 -0.31 -24.54
CA LYS A 467 8.42 -1.72 -24.37
C LYS A 467 9.53 -2.44 -23.61
N GLY A 468 9.17 -3.48 -22.86
CA GLY A 468 10.14 -4.33 -22.19
C GLY A 468 10.98 -5.04 -23.24
N GLU A 469 12.27 -5.19 -22.98
CA GLU A 469 13.06 -6.16 -23.73
C GLU A 469 12.68 -7.55 -23.22
N ASP A 470 12.63 -8.54 -24.12
CA ASP A 470 12.48 -9.95 -23.79
C ASP A 470 13.80 -10.45 -23.17
N ILE A 471 14.10 -9.96 -21.96
CA ILE A 471 15.26 -10.39 -21.20
C ILE A 471 14.93 -11.75 -20.59
N LYS A 472 15.65 -12.78 -21.02
CA LYS A 472 15.62 -14.11 -20.40
C LYS A 472 16.45 -14.13 -19.12
N GLU A 473 16.10 -13.30 -18.15
CA GLU A 473 16.74 -13.33 -16.84
C GLU A 473 15.94 -14.28 -15.94
N ASN A 474 16.61 -15.25 -15.33
CA ASN A 474 15.95 -16.18 -14.43
C ASN A 474 15.65 -15.45 -13.11
N LEU A 475 14.39 -15.05 -12.91
CA LEU A 475 13.92 -14.34 -11.71
C LEU A 475 14.40 -15.01 -10.42
N GLY A 476 14.29 -16.34 -10.33
CA GLY A 476 14.69 -17.07 -9.14
C GLY A 476 16.18 -16.95 -8.85
N LEU A 477 17.02 -17.11 -9.87
CA LEU A 477 18.46 -16.93 -9.75
C LEU A 477 18.79 -15.49 -9.33
N ALA A 478 18.24 -14.50 -10.04
CA ALA A 478 18.50 -13.09 -9.78
C ALA A 478 18.06 -12.68 -8.35
N TRP A 479 16.90 -13.18 -7.90
CA TRP A 479 16.38 -12.96 -6.55
C TRP A 479 17.22 -13.62 -5.45
N SER A 480 17.74 -14.83 -5.71
CA SER A 480 18.62 -15.54 -4.76
C SER A 480 19.97 -14.84 -4.57
N GLN A 481 20.49 -14.18 -5.61
CA GLN A 481 21.77 -13.45 -5.55
C GLN A 481 21.74 -12.18 -4.69
N VAL A 482 20.56 -11.71 -4.33
CA VAL A 482 20.35 -10.54 -3.46
C VAL A 482 19.59 -10.93 -2.17
N SER A 483 19.66 -12.20 -1.78
CA SER A 483 19.04 -12.74 -0.57
C SER A 483 19.85 -12.45 0.70
N PRO A 484 19.23 -12.52 1.90
CA PRO A 484 19.95 -12.51 3.18
C PRO A 484 21.04 -13.58 3.26
N GLN A 485 20.82 -14.76 2.67
CA GLN A 485 21.79 -15.85 2.63
C GLN A 485 22.97 -15.49 1.73
N ALA A 486 22.73 -14.85 0.58
CA ALA A 486 23.80 -14.31 -0.26
C ALA A 486 24.62 -13.26 0.49
N HIS A 487 23.97 -12.43 1.32
CA HIS A 487 24.66 -11.48 2.20
C HIS A 487 25.56 -12.19 3.23
N GLU A 488 25.05 -13.22 3.91
CA GLU A 488 25.83 -14.00 4.87
C GLU A 488 27.04 -14.70 4.23
N MET A 489 26.85 -15.31 3.05
CA MET A 489 27.95 -15.93 2.30
C MET A 489 29.01 -14.90 1.87
N GLU A 490 28.60 -13.72 1.40
CA GLU A 490 29.53 -12.64 1.05
C GLU A 490 30.29 -12.11 2.28
N ALA A 491 29.62 -12.01 3.43
CA ALA A 491 30.25 -11.62 4.69
C ALA A 491 31.30 -12.64 5.13
N GLN A 492 31.00 -13.95 5.01
CA GLN A 492 31.94 -15.03 5.32
C GLN A 492 33.16 -15.05 4.39
N GLN A 493 32.99 -14.72 3.10
CA GLN A 493 34.11 -14.66 2.14
C GLN A 493 35.04 -13.45 2.36
N LYS A 494 34.54 -12.39 2.99
CA LYS A 494 35.31 -11.17 3.30
C LYS A 494 36.06 -11.25 4.64
N ALA A 495 35.66 -12.16 5.53
CA ALA A 495 36.29 -12.41 6.84
C ALA A 495 37.53 -13.30 6.70
#